data_AF-A0A9P9HCS3-F1
#
_entry.id   AF-A0A9P9HCS3-F1
#
_cell.length_a   1.000
_cell.length_b   1.000
_cell.length_c   1.000
_cell.angle_alpha   90.00
_cell.angle_beta   90.00
_cell.angle_gamma   90.00
#
_symmetry.space_group_name_H-M   'P 1'
#
loop_
_entity.id
_entity.type
_entity.pdbx_description
1 polymer ?
#
loop_
_entity_poly.entity_id
_entity_poly.type
_entity_poly.pdbx_seq_one_letter_code
_entity_poly.pdbx_strand_id
1 'polypeptide(L)'
;MFQSFLERTLLWKRDDYTSSLKPIKSPPAGNLPTWSWMAYDGVKSYVQAELDKVDWTKEYSSSFDSGSGALGKRYWEVDGMNRPPIPGLSRVRELDSNKDSLELLKRITFDTPSPEQRPQDLRCVVMGKAKLGNSIGPFNLNCYVLIVKASSEENLRGAYLRVGAGELIESEIIWNHCEAGNLH
;
A
#
# COMPACT_ATOMS: atom_id res chain seq x y z
N MET A 1 -20.76 3.33 1.82
CA MET A 1 -20.06 4.59 1.47
C MET A 1 -18.55 4.52 1.77
N PHE A 2 -18.08 3.86 2.84
CA PHE A 2 -16.64 3.78 3.18
C PHE A 2 -15.77 2.83 2.33
N GLN A 3 -16.35 1.80 1.69
CA GLN A 3 -15.59 0.85 0.87
C GLN A 3 -14.87 1.51 -0.30
N SER A 4 -15.49 2.52 -0.94
CA SER A 4 -14.94 3.23 -2.12
C SER A 4 -13.84 4.25 -1.81
N PHE A 5 -13.49 4.41 -0.52
CA PHE A 5 -12.46 5.34 -0.09
C PHE A 5 -11.24 4.64 0.50
N LEU A 6 -11.29 3.32 0.73
CA LEU A 6 -10.16 2.63 1.36
C LEU A 6 -8.91 2.73 0.47
N GLU A 7 -9.08 2.59 -0.85
CA GLU A 7 -8.01 2.74 -1.83
C GLU A 7 -7.30 4.10 -1.68
N ARG A 8 -8.08 5.17 -1.63
CA ARG A 8 -7.58 6.53 -1.53
C ARG A 8 -6.95 6.79 -0.17
N THR A 9 -7.55 6.28 0.89
CA THR A 9 -6.99 6.43 2.24
C THR A 9 -5.67 5.68 2.40
N LEU A 10 -5.45 4.57 1.69
CA LEU A 10 -4.19 3.83 1.72
C LEU A 10 -3.14 4.44 0.80
N LEU A 11 -3.50 5.25 -0.19
CA LEU A 11 -2.57 5.97 -1.06
C LEU A 11 -2.08 7.30 -0.47
N TRP A 12 -2.08 7.45 0.86
CA TRP A 12 -1.31 8.52 1.49
C TRP A 12 0.17 8.38 1.12
N LYS A 13 0.92 9.47 1.11
CA LYS A 13 2.37 9.48 0.91
C LYS A 13 3.01 10.55 1.77
N ARG A 14 4.31 10.45 2.03
CA ARG A 14 5.08 11.57 2.58
C ARG A 14 4.95 12.78 1.66
N ASP A 15 4.80 13.97 2.25
CA ASP A 15 4.79 15.21 1.48
C ASP A 15 6.13 15.44 0.77
N ASP A 16 6.11 16.06 -0.41
CA ASP A 16 7.30 16.22 -1.27
C ASP A 16 8.38 17.09 -0.63
N TYR A 17 8.00 17.99 0.29
CA TYR A 17 8.94 18.83 1.04
C TYR A 17 9.42 18.19 2.35
N THR A 18 8.80 17.10 2.79
CA THR A 18 9.20 16.37 4.00
C THR A 18 10.25 15.33 3.64
N SER A 19 11.44 15.31 4.25
CA SER A 19 12.51 14.39 3.85
C SER A 19 12.26 12.92 4.26
N SER A 20 11.68 12.69 5.43
CA SER A 20 11.40 11.35 5.97
C SER A 20 10.32 11.41 7.04
N LEU A 21 9.47 10.39 7.11
CA LEU A 21 8.50 10.23 8.20
C LEU A 21 9.12 9.47 9.37
N LYS A 22 8.73 9.84 10.60
CA LYS A 22 9.25 9.23 11.83
C LYS A 22 8.22 8.23 12.38
N PRO A 23 8.56 6.95 12.57
CA PRO A 23 7.64 6.00 13.21
C PRO A 23 7.27 6.49 14.62
N ILE A 24 5.97 6.53 14.92
CA ILE A 24 5.48 6.87 16.26
C ILE A 24 5.63 5.64 17.14
N LYS A 25 6.50 5.73 18.14
CA LYS A 25 6.64 4.69 19.15
C LYS A 25 5.41 4.70 20.04
N SER A 26 4.57 3.67 19.91
CA SER A 26 3.40 3.51 20.77
C SER A 26 3.80 2.89 22.12
N PRO A 27 3.05 3.17 23.20
CA PRO A 27 3.19 2.47 24.48
C PRO A 27 3.03 0.94 24.30
N PRO A 28 3.42 0.11 25.28
CA PRO A 28 3.52 -1.35 25.14
C PRO A 28 2.21 -2.12 24.82
N ALA A 29 1.08 -1.42 24.64
CA ALA A 29 -0.23 -2.01 24.38
C ALA A 29 -0.58 -2.19 22.88
N GLY A 30 0.29 -1.81 21.95
CA GLY A 30 0.11 -2.16 20.53
C GLY A 30 0.93 -1.30 19.60
N ASN A 31 1.75 -1.93 18.76
CA ASN A 31 2.36 -1.24 17.63
C ASN A 31 1.26 -0.85 16.64
N LEU A 32 1.26 0.41 16.23
CA LEU A 32 0.37 0.86 15.17
C LEU A 32 0.74 0.14 13.87
N PRO A 33 -0.25 -0.28 13.09
CA PRO A 33 0.01 -0.95 11.83
C PRO A 33 0.69 0.01 10.84
N THR A 34 1.66 -0.46 10.05
CA THR A 34 2.48 0.41 9.19
C THR A 34 1.67 1.06 8.08
N TRP A 35 0.53 0.47 7.71
CA TRP A 35 -0.38 1.06 6.72
C TRP A 35 -1.18 2.25 7.27
N SER A 36 -1.29 2.40 8.59
CA SER A 36 -2.02 3.51 9.18
C SER A 36 -1.26 4.81 8.98
N TRP A 37 -1.95 5.81 8.48
CA TRP A 37 -1.46 7.19 8.44
C TRP A 37 -1.09 7.74 9.82
N MET A 38 -1.56 7.13 10.91
CA MET A 38 -1.21 7.49 12.29
C MET A 38 0.05 6.78 12.80
N ALA A 39 0.61 5.80 12.07
CA ALA A 39 1.82 5.10 12.50
C ALA A 39 3.08 5.98 12.41
N TYR A 40 2.99 7.12 11.73
CA TYR A 40 4.12 7.99 11.48
C TYR A 40 3.82 9.45 11.81
N ASP A 41 4.81 10.14 12.35
CA ASP A 41 4.85 11.59 12.50
C ASP A 41 5.49 12.25 11.27
N GLY A 42 5.00 13.44 10.92
CA GLY A 42 5.37 14.19 9.72
C GLY A 42 4.19 14.49 8.79
N VAL A 43 4.42 15.40 7.84
CA VAL A 43 3.41 15.88 6.89
C VAL A 43 3.17 14.81 5.83
N LYS A 44 1.88 14.54 5.58
CA LYS A 44 1.42 13.55 4.62
C LYS A 44 0.59 14.24 3.56
N SER A 45 0.76 13.78 2.33
CA SER A 45 -0.04 14.11 1.17
C SER A 45 -0.68 12.82 0.65
N TYR A 46 -1.24 12.86 -0.56
CA TYR A 46 -1.78 11.70 -1.24
C TYR A 46 -1.19 11.58 -2.64
N VAL A 47 -1.09 10.35 -3.14
CA VAL A 47 -0.81 10.12 -4.55
C VAL A 47 -1.92 10.77 -5.37
N GLN A 48 -1.55 11.58 -6.37
CA GLN A 48 -2.50 12.32 -7.18
C GLN A 48 -3.22 11.38 -8.16
N ALA A 49 -4.34 10.83 -7.70
CA ALA A 49 -5.26 10.03 -8.52
C ALA A 49 -6.50 10.88 -8.82
N GLU A 50 -6.62 11.37 -10.05
CA GLU A 50 -7.75 12.20 -10.47
C GLU A 50 -9.09 11.47 -10.30
N LEU A 51 -10.10 12.19 -9.79
CA LEU A 51 -11.45 11.65 -9.64
C LEU A 51 -12.01 11.28 -11.01
N ASP A 52 -12.63 10.09 -11.10
CA ASP A 52 -13.23 9.53 -12.32
C ASP A 52 -12.25 9.18 -13.48
N LYS A 53 -10.93 9.32 -13.27
CA LYS A 53 -9.92 8.87 -14.25
C LYS A 53 -9.21 7.58 -13.84
N VAL A 54 -9.65 6.94 -12.76
CA VAL A 54 -9.00 5.76 -12.20
C VAL A 54 -10.01 4.62 -12.08
N ASP A 55 -9.65 3.47 -12.63
CA ASP A 55 -10.29 2.19 -12.40
C ASP A 55 -9.67 1.55 -11.16
N TRP A 56 -10.36 1.65 -10.04
CA TRP A 56 -9.95 1.07 -8.76
C TRP A 56 -10.01 -0.46 -8.82
N THR A 57 -8.99 -1.11 -8.30
CA THR A 57 -8.92 -2.57 -8.27
C THR A 57 -9.51 -3.12 -6.97
N LYS A 58 -9.75 -4.44 -6.95
CA LYS A 58 -10.10 -5.20 -5.74
C LYS A 58 -8.97 -6.16 -5.36
N GLU A 59 -7.71 -5.72 -5.51
CA GLU A 59 -6.53 -6.56 -5.19
C GLU A 59 -6.26 -6.70 -3.68
N TYR A 60 -7.13 -6.12 -2.84
CA TYR A 60 -7.08 -6.19 -1.39
C TYR A 60 -8.49 -6.45 -0.83
N SER A 61 -8.58 -7.00 0.37
CA SER A 61 -9.83 -7.20 1.11
C SER A 61 -9.86 -6.31 2.35
N SER A 62 -10.97 -5.60 2.52
CA SER A 62 -11.17 -4.78 3.70
C SER A 62 -11.56 -5.67 4.87
N SER A 63 -10.90 -5.51 6.03
CA SER A 63 -11.38 -6.13 7.27
C SER A 63 -12.76 -5.60 7.67
N PHE A 64 -13.19 -4.46 7.12
CA PHE A 64 -14.52 -3.88 7.33
C PHE A 64 -15.60 -4.51 6.44
N ASP A 65 -15.27 -5.45 5.56
CA ASP A 65 -16.28 -6.17 4.78
C ASP A 65 -17.04 -7.14 5.69
N SER A 66 -18.36 -6.99 5.73
CA SER A 66 -19.30 -7.76 6.57
C SER A 66 -19.28 -9.28 6.36
N GLY A 67 -18.50 -9.78 5.40
CA GLY A 67 -18.31 -11.19 5.09
C GLY A 67 -16.94 -11.76 5.49
N SER A 68 -15.99 -10.93 5.95
CA SER A 68 -14.83 -11.45 6.68
C SER A 68 -15.34 -11.94 8.03
N GLY A 69 -14.83 -13.07 8.54
CA GLY A 69 -15.33 -13.76 9.73
C GLY A 69 -15.34 -12.98 11.06
N ALA A 70 -15.25 -11.65 11.04
CA ALA A 70 -15.67 -10.75 12.11
C ALA A 70 -17.21 -10.73 12.25
N LEU A 71 -17.81 -11.92 12.42
CA LEU A 71 -19.15 -12.06 12.96
C LEU A 71 -19.12 -11.51 14.40
N GLY A 72 -19.49 -10.23 14.55
CA GLY A 72 -19.96 -9.69 15.82
C GLY A 72 -19.01 -8.83 16.64
N LYS A 73 -17.82 -8.42 16.16
CA LYS A 73 -17.01 -7.39 16.86
C LYS A 73 -17.03 -6.07 16.09
N ARG A 74 -17.69 -5.07 16.65
CA ARG A 74 -17.57 -3.69 16.17
C ARG A 74 -16.23 -3.15 16.66
N TYR A 75 -15.39 -2.66 15.76
CA TYR A 75 -14.01 -2.20 16.05
C TYR A 75 -13.88 -1.03 17.06
N TRP A 76 -14.99 -0.48 17.53
CA TRP A 76 -15.03 0.54 18.59
C TRP A 76 -15.50 -0.01 19.95
N GLU A 77 -15.90 -1.28 20.03
CA GLU A 77 -16.27 -1.91 21.30
C GLU A 77 -15.01 -2.08 22.14
N VAL A 78 -15.01 -1.45 23.32
CA VAL A 78 -13.88 -1.45 24.25
C VAL A 78 -13.83 -2.80 24.98
N ASP A 79 -13.37 -3.82 24.27
CA ASP A 79 -12.81 -5.04 24.86
C ASP A 79 -11.29 -4.85 24.90
N GLY A 80 -10.63 -5.26 25.99
CA GLY A 80 -9.20 -5.05 26.27
C GLY A 80 -8.22 -5.68 25.27
N MET A 81 -8.70 -6.16 24.11
CA MET A 81 -7.96 -6.71 22.98
C MET A 81 -8.31 -5.99 21.67
N ASN A 82 -8.34 -4.65 21.67
CA ASN A 82 -8.50 -3.84 20.46
C ASN A 82 -7.31 -4.03 19.50
N ARG A 83 -7.37 -5.09 18.69
CA ARG A 83 -6.42 -5.30 17.59
C ARG A 83 -6.85 -4.44 16.40
N PRO A 84 -5.93 -3.67 15.79
CA PRO A 84 -6.25 -2.94 14.59
C PRO A 84 -6.72 -3.92 13.49
N PRO A 85 -7.68 -3.51 12.64
CA PRO A 85 -8.08 -4.32 11.49
C PRO A 85 -6.85 -4.60 10.61
N ILE A 86 -6.66 -5.83 10.15
CA ILE A 86 -5.55 -6.21 9.30
C ILE A 86 -6.10 -6.39 7.87
N PRO A 87 -5.81 -5.47 6.94
CA PRO A 87 -6.25 -5.62 5.56
C PRO A 87 -5.62 -6.85 4.92
N GLY A 88 -6.43 -7.67 4.23
CA GLY A 88 -5.91 -8.77 3.43
C GLY A 88 -5.42 -8.25 2.08
N LEU A 89 -4.32 -8.79 1.59
CA LEU A 89 -3.78 -8.51 0.27
C LEU A 89 -3.94 -9.78 -0.57
N SER A 90 -4.75 -9.70 -1.63
CA SER A 90 -5.02 -10.85 -2.50
C SER A 90 -4.00 -10.97 -3.63
N ARG A 91 -3.41 -9.85 -4.06
CA ARG A 91 -2.43 -9.81 -5.14
C ARG A 91 -1.31 -8.82 -4.80
N VAL A 92 -0.24 -9.37 -4.25
CA VAL A 92 1.03 -8.68 -4.04
C VAL A 92 1.97 -9.07 -5.19
N ARG A 93 2.55 -8.09 -5.86
CA ARG A 93 3.26 -8.26 -7.12
C ARG A 93 4.71 -7.82 -7.02
N GLU A 94 5.55 -8.44 -7.83
CA GLU A 94 6.95 -8.07 -7.99
C GLU A 94 7.10 -6.88 -8.93
N LEU A 95 8.13 -6.07 -8.66
CA LEU A 95 8.59 -5.02 -9.55
C LEU A 95 9.55 -5.65 -10.58
N ASP A 96 9.43 -5.27 -11.84
CA ASP A 96 10.30 -5.80 -12.90
C ASP A 96 11.71 -5.19 -12.76
N SER A 97 12.61 -5.95 -12.14
CA SER A 97 14.00 -5.53 -11.93
C SER A 97 14.82 -5.40 -13.21
N ASN A 98 14.31 -5.86 -14.36
CA ASN A 98 14.96 -5.66 -15.66
C ASN A 98 14.73 -4.25 -16.21
N LYS A 99 13.79 -3.49 -15.63
CA LYS A 99 13.58 -2.07 -15.94
C LYS A 99 14.63 -1.21 -15.25
N ASP A 100 14.72 0.05 -15.70
CA ASP A 100 15.57 1.04 -15.06
C ASP A 100 15.15 1.23 -13.60
N SER A 101 15.94 0.66 -12.70
CA SER A 101 15.68 0.68 -11.27
C SER A 101 15.66 2.09 -10.71
N LEU A 102 16.43 3.03 -11.28
CA LEU A 102 16.48 4.40 -10.79
C LEU A 102 15.22 5.17 -11.18
N GLU A 103 14.77 5.03 -12.43
CA GLU A 103 13.53 5.67 -12.90
C GLU A 103 12.30 5.11 -12.19
N LEU A 104 12.28 3.79 -11.94
CA LEU A 104 11.23 3.14 -11.17
C LEU A 104 11.17 3.67 -9.73
N LEU A 105 12.31 3.76 -9.04
CA LEU A 105 12.36 4.24 -7.66
C LEU A 105 11.98 5.71 -7.53
N LYS A 106 12.25 6.55 -8.55
CA LYS A 106 11.81 7.97 -8.57
C LYS A 106 10.29 8.14 -8.57
N ARG A 107 9.55 7.14 -9.06
CA ARG A 107 8.09 7.12 -9.08
C ARG A 107 7.46 6.72 -7.73
N ILE A 108 8.29 6.29 -6.79
CA ILE A 108 7.88 5.83 -5.47
C ILE A 108 8.24 6.88 -4.42
N THR A 109 7.25 7.26 -3.60
CA THR A 109 7.49 8.03 -2.39
C THR A 109 7.60 7.08 -1.19
N PHE A 110 8.82 6.89 -0.71
CA PHE A 110 9.07 6.10 0.50
C PHE A 110 8.71 6.87 1.76
N ASP A 111 8.05 6.16 2.69
CA ASP A 111 7.65 6.69 3.99
C ASP A 111 8.90 7.05 4.82
N THR A 112 9.88 6.15 4.83
CA THR A 112 11.21 6.36 5.44
C THR A 112 12.30 5.98 4.44
N PRO A 113 12.80 6.94 3.63
CA PRO A 113 13.82 6.66 2.61
C PRO A 113 15.11 6.08 3.21
N SER A 114 15.68 5.07 2.55
CA SER A 114 16.94 4.43 2.93
C SER A 114 17.79 4.12 1.69
N PRO A 115 19.13 4.33 1.74
CA PRO A 115 20.01 4.02 0.62
C PRO A 115 20.09 2.53 0.27
N GLU A 116 19.63 1.65 1.17
CA GLU A 116 19.65 0.20 0.98
C GLU A 116 18.41 -0.32 0.26
N GLN A 117 17.44 0.54 -0.08
CA GLN A 117 16.20 0.11 -0.74
C GLN A 117 16.48 -0.33 -2.18
N ARG A 118 16.24 -1.61 -2.47
CA ARG A 118 16.38 -2.18 -3.81
C ARG A 118 15.03 -2.64 -4.35
N PRO A 119 14.76 -2.50 -5.66
CA PRO A 119 13.49 -2.95 -6.24
C PRO A 119 13.17 -4.42 -6.00
N GLN A 120 14.20 -5.28 -5.90
CA GLN A 120 14.02 -6.73 -5.67
C GLN A 120 13.45 -7.04 -4.28
N ASP A 121 13.69 -6.17 -3.30
CA ASP A 121 13.20 -6.30 -1.92
C ASP A 121 11.78 -5.72 -1.77
N LEU A 122 11.30 -5.02 -2.80
CA LEU A 122 10.01 -4.36 -2.83
C LEU A 122 8.98 -5.23 -3.55
N ARG A 123 7.74 -5.07 -3.11
CA ARG A 123 6.55 -5.56 -3.78
C ARG A 123 5.56 -4.40 -3.89
N CYS A 124 4.56 -4.57 -4.75
CA CYS A 124 3.48 -3.61 -4.86
C CYS A 124 2.11 -4.27 -4.81
N VAL A 125 1.13 -3.51 -4.35
CA VAL A 125 -0.29 -3.80 -4.50
C VAL A 125 -0.87 -2.73 -5.40
N VAL A 126 -1.49 -3.13 -6.50
CA VAL A 126 -2.09 -2.18 -7.44
C VAL A 126 -3.44 -1.77 -6.89
N MET A 127 -3.55 -0.53 -6.42
CA MET A 127 -4.79 0.00 -5.85
C MET A 127 -5.73 0.50 -6.93
N GLY A 128 -5.19 1.02 -8.04
CA GLY A 128 -5.96 1.50 -9.18
C GLY A 128 -5.12 1.61 -10.43
N LYS A 129 -5.77 1.65 -11.59
CA LYS A 129 -5.16 1.91 -12.89
C LYS A 129 -5.78 3.15 -13.51
N ALA A 130 -4.98 3.96 -14.20
CA ALA A 130 -5.50 5.03 -15.03
C ALA A 130 -6.43 4.44 -16.10
N LYS A 131 -7.59 5.07 -16.30
CA LYS A 131 -8.53 4.68 -17.35
C LYS A 131 -7.88 4.82 -18.71
N LEU A 132 -8.23 3.89 -19.60
CA LEU A 132 -7.89 4.01 -21.00
C LEU A 132 -8.63 5.21 -21.60
N GLY A 133 -7.92 6.29 -21.90
CA GLY A 133 -8.49 7.35 -22.74
C GLY A 133 -8.77 6.82 -24.15
N ASN A 134 -9.39 7.64 -25.01
CA ASN A 134 -9.62 7.31 -26.44
C ASN A 134 -8.32 7.19 -27.29
N SER A 135 -7.16 7.07 -26.67
CA SER A 135 -5.85 7.09 -27.32
C SER A 135 -5.48 5.69 -27.79
N ILE A 136 -5.55 5.43 -29.10
CA ILE A 136 -5.19 4.16 -29.73
C ILE A 136 -3.65 4.03 -29.76
N GLY A 137 -3.05 3.30 -28.82
CA GLY A 137 -1.59 3.05 -28.78
C GLY A 137 -1.23 1.93 -27.79
N PRO A 138 -0.01 1.37 -27.80
CA PRO A 138 0.40 0.34 -26.83
C PRO A 138 0.31 0.91 -25.40
N PHE A 139 -0.64 0.38 -24.63
CA PHE A 139 -1.13 0.98 -23.41
C PHE A 139 -0.20 0.72 -22.23
N ASN A 140 0.79 1.59 -22.02
CA ASN A 140 1.54 1.67 -20.77
C ASN A 140 0.77 2.55 -19.79
N LEU A 141 -0.25 1.98 -19.13
CA LEU A 141 -1.09 2.72 -18.20
C LEU A 141 -0.38 2.96 -16.87
N ASN A 142 -0.66 4.10 -16.27
CA ASN A 142 -0.19 4.41 -14.93
C ASN A 142 -1.00 3.59 -13.91
N CYS A 143 -0.29 2.97 -12.98
CA CYS A 143 -0.79 2.14 -11.90
C CYS A 143 -0.50 2.87 -10.58
N TYR A 144 -1.55 3.17 -9.83
CA TYR A 144 -1.45 3.73 -8.49
C TYR A 144 -1.24 2.58 -7.50
N VAL A 145 -0.09 2.58 -6.84
CA VAL A 145 0.39 1.42 -6.08
C VAL A 145 0.70 1.76 -4.63
N LEU A 146 0.40 0.81 -3.76
CA LEU A 146 0.97 0.72 -2.42
C LEU A 146 2.27 -0.09 -2.51
N ILE A 147 3.36 0.43 -1.96
CA ILE A 147 4.63 -0.27 -1.92
C ILE A 147 4.81 -0.94 -0.57
N VAL A 148 5.14 -2.23 -0.60
CA VAL A 148 5.26 -3.07 0.57
C VAL A 148 6.55 -3.88 0.52
N LYS A 149 6.99 -4.38 1.68
CA LYS A 149 8.08 -5.36 1.81
C LYS A 149 7.62 -6.52 2.69
N ALA A 150 8.15 -7.71 2.46
CA ALA A 150 7.91 -8.82 3.37
C ALA A 150 8.48 -8.52 4.77
N SER A 151 7.75 -8.89 5.83
CA SER A 151 8.26 -8.76 7.19
C SER A 151 9.35 -9.79 7.46
N SER A 152 10.45 -9.35 8.07
CA SER A 152 11.52 -10.22 8.58
C SER A 152 11.27 -10.69 10.02
N GLU A 153 10.23 -10.16 10.69
CA GLU A 153 9.90 -10.53 12.06
C GLU A 153 9.19 -11.88 12.11
N GLU A 154 9.64 -12.78 12.97
CA GLU A 154 9.10 -14.14 13.08
C GLU A 154 7.59 -14.15 13.44
N ASN A 155 7.17 -13.23 14.30
CA ASN A 155 5.77 -13.06 14.71
C ASN A 155 4.86 -12.52 13.59
N LEU A 156 5.44 -12.00 12.51
CA LEU A 156 4.74 -11.43 11.35
C LEU A 156 5.10 -12.16 10.06
N ARG A 157 5.51 -13.42 10.15
CA ARG A 157 5.83 -14.26 8.98
C ARG A 157 4.65 -14.31 8.02
N GLY A 158 4.89 -13.96 6.75
CA GLY A 158 3.86 -13.90 5.70
C GLY A 158 3.03 -12.61 5.69
N ALA A 159 3.35 -11.65 6.56
CA ALA A 159 2.80 -10.29 6.49
C ALA A 159 3.70 -9.37 5.67
N TYR A 160 3.09 -8.36 5.07
CA TYR A 160 3.74 -7.29 4.35
C TYR A 160 3.65 -6.00 5.16
N LEU A 161 4.76 -5.28 5.22
CA LEU A 161 4.86 -3.96 5.82
C LEU A 161 4.81 -2.92 4.72
N ARG A 162 3.98 -1.89 4.90
CA ARG A 162 3.98 -0.72 4.02
C ARG A 162 5.33 0.02 4.16
N VAL A 163 5.86 0.46 3.03
CA VAL A 163 7.08 1.29 2.97
C VAL A 163 6.95 2.53 2.10
N GLY A 164 5.85 2.67 1.37
CA GLY A 164 5.58 3.85 0.54
C GLY A 164 4.37 3.69 -0.35
N ALA A 165 4.18 4.66 -1.23
CA ALA A 165 3.15 4.65 -2.28
C ALA A 165 3.66 5.43 -3.50
N GLY A 166 3.09 5.18 -4.67
CA GLY A 166 3.56 5.82 -5.90
C GLY A 166 2.72 5.53 -7.13
N GLU A 167 3.28 5.90 -8.27
CA GLU A 167 2.66 5.74 -9.59
C GLU A 167 3.63 5.05 -10.56
N LEU A 168 3.44 3.75 -10.72
CA LEU A 168 4.26 2.93 -11.62
C LEU A 168 3.61 2.79 -12.99
N ILE A 169 4.39 2.45 -14.00
CA ILE A 169 3.87 2.10 -15.32
C ILE A 169 3.54 0.60 -15.31
N GLU A 170 2.50 0.19 -16.04
CA GLU A 170 2.08 -1.21 -16.11
C GLU A 170 3.21 -2.18 -16.49
N SER A 171 4.14 -1.78 -17.36
CA SER A 171 5.30 -2.60 -17.74
C SER A 171 6.40 -2.70 -16.68
N GLU A 172 6.34 -1.92 -15.60
CA GLU A 172 7.25 -1.99 -14.44
C GLU A 172 6.79 -3.03 -13.41
N ILE A 173 5.63 -3.67 -13.63
CA ILE A 173 5.01 -4.63 -12.72
C ILE A 173 4.95 -6.01 -13.37
N ILE A 174 5.32 -7.04 -12.62
CA ILE A 174 5.19 -8.44 -13.06
C ILE A 174 3.76 -8.93 -12.81
N TRP A 175 2.99 -9.15 -13.88
CA TRP A 175 1.56 -9.48 -13.79
C TRP A 175 1.26 -10.97 -13.61
N ASN A 176 2.17 -11.83 -14.09
CA ASN A 176 1.96 -13.28 -14.13
C ASN A 176 2.22 -13.97 -12.78
N HIS A 177 2.85 -13.27 -11.84
CA HIS A 177 3.16 -13.78 -10.52
C HIS A 177 2.54 -12.88 -9.45
N CYS A 178 1.82 -13.48 -8.51
CA CYS A 178 1.29 -12.77 -7.36
C CYS A 178 1.22 -13.67 -6.14
N GLU A 179 1.41 -13.04 -4.99
CA GLU A 179 1.32 -13.67 -3.68
C GLU A 179 0.16 -13.05 -2.88
N ALA A 180 -0.36 -13.79 -1.91
CA ALA A 180 -1.36 -13.29 -0.98
C ALA A 180 -0.74 -13.16 0.42
N GLY A 181 -1.23 -12.21 1.20
CA GLY A 181 -0.77 -12.03 2.57
C GLY A 181 -1.59 -10.97 3.30
N ASN A 182 -1.06 -10.50 4.41
CA ASN A 182 -1.72 -9.50 5.24
C ASN A 182 -0.91 -8.22 5.29
N LEU A 183 -1.57 -7.06 5.26
CA LEU A 183 -0.92 -5.77 5.43
C LEU A 183 -0.85 -5.42 6.92
N HIS A 184 0.36 -5.45 7.48
CA HIS A 184 0.60 -5.13 8.89
C HIS A 184 1.08 -3.71 9.06
#